data_AF-A0A382ICL6-F1
#
_entry.id   AF-A0A382ICL6-F1
#
_cell.length_a   1.000
_cell.length_b   1.000
_cell.length_c   1.000
_cell.angle_alpha   90.00
_cell.angle_beta   90.00
_cell.angle_gamma   90.00
#
_symmetry.space_group_name_H-M   'P 1'
#
loop_
_entity.id
_entity.type
_entity.pdbx_description
1 polymer ?
#
loop_
_entity_poly.entity_id
_entity_poly.type
_entity_poly.pdbx_seq_one_letter_code
_entity_poly.pdbx_strand_id
1 'polypeptide(L)'
;MNRRQFIATTAATIAVAPVLAKTPARNPFCVFTKPLQMLSYDDLADVVAKLGFDGIEGTIRPGGQITPEQVPDELPKMMAALKKRGLEMTIMASGIHDPRDKLSMRQLEVAAKLGVKRYRMKYFRYDLKRPVADQLDEIRPQLKE
;
A
#
# COMPACT_ATOMS: atom_id res chain seq x y z
N MET A 1 22.02 -34.10 -49.89
CA MET A 1 22.09 -33.50 -48.54
C MET A 1 20.89 -33.97 -47.74
N ASN A 2 21.10 -34.88 -46.80
CA ASN A 2 20.03 -35.64 -46.15
C ASN A 2 19.63 -35.00 -44.81
N ARG A 3 18.32 -34.86 -44.56
CA ARG A 3 17.68 -34.35 -43.33
C ARG A 3 18.26 -34.92 -42.02
N ARG A 4 18.90 -36.10 -42.08
CA ARG A 4 19.51 -36.80 -40.94
C ARG A 4 20.83 -36.21 -40.44
N GLN A 5 21.55 -35.43 -41.25
CA GLN A 5 22.80 -34.79 -40.81
C GLN A 5 22.60 -33.45 -40.09
N PHE A 6 21.39 -32.86 -40.13
CA PHE A 6 21.13 -31.57 -39.49
C PHE A 6 20.86 -31.71 -37.97
N ILE A 7 20.40 -32.88 -37.50
CA ILE A 7 20.07 -33.10 -36.09
C ILE A 7 21.33 -33.45 -35.26
N ALA A 8 22.43 -33.88 -35.89
CA ALA A 8 23.59 -34.40 -35.18
C ALA A 8 24.57 -33.34 -34.64
N THR A 9 24.39 -32.05 -34.94
CA THR A 9 25.42 -31.02 -34.66
C THR A 9 24.99 -29.89 -33.73
N THR A 10 23.90 -30.06 -32.98
CA THR A 10 23.48 -29.07 -31.96
C THR A 10 23.45 -29.69 -30.56
N ALA A 11 24.53 -30.39 -30.18
CA ALA A 11 24.82 -30.68 -28.78
C ALA A 11 25.47 -29.46 -28.12
N ALA A 12 24.71 -28.37 -27.99
CA ALA A 12 25.10 -27.21 -27.21
C ALA A 12 24.15 -27.10 -26.00
N THR A 13 24.57 -27.73 -24.90
CA THR A 13 24.24 -27.41 -23.50
C THR A 13 22.92 -26.65 -23.26
N ILE A 14 21.81 -27.39 -23.11
CA ILE A 14 20.65 -26.86 -22.39
C ILE A 14 20.99 -26.92 -20.91
N ALA A 15 21.46 -25.81 -20.35
CA ALA A 15 21.47 -25.62 -18.91
C ALA A 15 20.01 -25.67 -18.43
N VAL A 16 19.63 -26.76 -17.78
CA VAL A 16 18.34 -26.87 -17.08
C VAL A 16 18.43 -25.96 -15.85
N ALA A 17 18.24 -24.67 -16.06
CA ALA A 17 17.90 -23.79 -14.95
C ALA A 17 16.53 -24.26 -14.45
N PRO A 18 16.37 -24.61 -13.16
CA PRO A 18 15.04 -24.87 -12.64
C PRO A 18 14.26 -23.57 -12.79
N VAL A 19 13.27 -23.58 -13.67
CA VAL A 19 12.24 -22.55 -13.68
C VAL A 19 11.47 -22.77 -12.39
N LEU A 20 11.92 -22.12 -11.31
CA LEU A 20 11.15 -22.00 -10.09
C LEU A 20 9.86 -21.27 -10.48
N ALA A 21 8.81 -22.07 -10.72
CA ALA A 21 7.48 -21.56 -10.92
C ALA A 21 7.17 -20.69 -9.70
N LYS A 22 7.02 -19.38 -9.92
CA LYS A 22 6.69 -18.43 -8.87
C LYS A 22 5.31 -18.81 -8.37
N THR A 23 5.24 -19.44 -7.20
CA THR A 23 3.96 -19.73 -6.53
C THR A 23 3.13 -18.45 -6.52
N PRO A 24 1.87 -18.46 -7.00
CA PRO A 24 1.04 -17.27 -6.98
C PRO A 24 0.95 -16.77 -5.54
N ALA A 25 1.50 -15.58 -5.31
CA ALA A 25 1.47 -14.97 -3.99
C ALA A 25 0.00 -14.65 -3.65
N ARG A 26 -0.47 -15.13 -2.51
CA ARG A 26 -1.81 -14.75 -2.01
C ARG A 26 -1.84 -13.24 -1.73
N ASN A 27 -3.02 -12.64 -1.82
CA ASN A 27 -3.20 -11.24 -1.43
C ASN A 27 -2.91 -11.06 0.07
N PRO A 28 -2.25 -9.96 0.48
CA PRO A 28 -2.01 -9.67 1.89
C PRO A 28 -3.32 -9.31 2.60
N PHE A 29 -3.51 -9.83 3.81
CA PHE A 29 -4.58 -9.45 4.72
C PHE A 29 -4.07 -8.40 5.70
N CYS A 30 -4.77 -7.29 5.80
CA CYS A 30 -4.48 -6.24 6.77
C CYS A 30 -5.70 -5.90 7.62
N VAL A 31 -5.46 -5.34 8.80
CA VAL A 31 -6.51 -4.89 9.72
C VAL A 31 -6.56 -3.36 9.79
N PHE A 32 -7.76 -2.79 9.78
CA PHE A 32 -7.96 -1.36 10.01
C PHE A 32 -7.76 -1.01 11.49
N THR A 33 -6.73 -0.21 11.78
CA THR A 33 -6.21 -0.08 13.15
C THR A 33 -6.93 0.94 14.02
N LYS A 34 -7.99 1.60 13.54
CA LYS A 34 -8.75 2.59 14.34
C LYS A 34 -9.18 2.08 15.73
N PRO A 35 -9.69 0.84 15.90
CA PRO A 35 -10.04 0.33 17.23
C PRO A 35 -8.84 0.07 18.14
N LEU A 36 -7.61 0.09 17.59
CA LEU A 36 -6.35 -0.21 18.26
C LEU A 36 -5.42 1.01 18.36
N GLN A 37 -5.88 2.20 17.95
CA GLN A 37 -5.05 3.40 17.81
C GLN A 37 -4.48 3.93 19.14
N MET A 38 -4.97 3.44 20.28
CA MET A 38 -4.48 3.78 21.62
C MET A 38 -3.19 3.03 22.00
N LEU A 39 -2.87 1.95 21.27
CA LEU A 39 -1.66 1.17 21.53
C LEU A 39 -0.40 1.91 21.10
N SER A 40 0.73 1.58 21.72
CA SER A 40 2.04 1.95 21.19
C SER A 40 2.29 1.27 19.83
N TYR A 41 3.26 1.75 19.05
CA TYR A 41 3.55 1.15 17.74
C TYR A 41 4.05 -0.29 17.85
N ASP A 42 4.88 -0.59 18.86
CA ASP A 42 5.36 -1.93 19.11
C ASP A 42 4.20 -2.84 19.58
N ASP A 43 3.34 -2.39 20.51
CA ASP A 43 2.18 -3.19 20.96
C ASP A 43 1.18 -3.45 19.83
N LEU A 44 0.93 -2.45 18.98
CA LEU A 44 0.10 -2.62 17.79
C LEU A 44 0.69 -3.69 16.86
N ALA A 45 1.99 -3.62 16.56
CA ALA A 45 2.66 -4.59 15.70
C ALA A 45 2.59 -6.01 16.30
N ASP A 46 2.76 -6.13 17.62
CA ASP A 46 2.70 -7.41 18.33
C ASP A 46 1.33 -8.05 18.25
N VAL A 47 0.27 -7.27 18.50
CA VAL A 47 -1.11 -7.74 18.41
C VAL A 47 -1.45 -8.15 16.98
N VAL A 48 -1.09 -7.34 15.98
CA VAL A 48 -1.39 -7.62 14.57
C VAL A 48 -0.67 -8.88 14.10
N ALA A 49 0.61 -9.05 14.45
CA ALA A 49 1.38 -10.25 14.12
C ALA A 49 0.83 -11.50 14.82
N LYS A 50 0.46 -11.40 16.11
CA LYS A 50 -0.17 -12.49 16.86
C LYS A 50 -1.49 -12.96 16.25
N LEU A 51 -2.24 -12.04 15.66
CA LEU A 51 -3.50 -12.35 14.95
C LEU A 51 -3.28 -12.93 13.54
N GLY A 52 -2.05 -12.98 13.05
CA GLY A 52 -1.71 -13.60 11.77
C GLY A 52 -1.97 -12.72 10.54
N PHE A 53 -2.10 -11.40 10.70
CA PHE A 53 -2.19 -10.47 9.57
C PHE A 53 -0.81 -10.22 8.94
N ASP A 54 -0.82 -9.84 7.67
CA ASP A 54 0.38 -9.46 6.92
C ASP A 54 0.75 -7.98 7.14
N GLY A 55 -0.18 -7.18 7.68
CA GLY A 55 0.04 -5.76 7.87
C GLY A 55 -1.16 -4.99 8.40
N ILE A 56 -1.07 -3.67 8.30
CA ILE A 56 -2.09 -2.74 8.78
C ILE A 56 -2.68 -1.87 7.67
N GLU A 57 -3.95 -1.52 7.83
CA GLU A 57 -4.48 -0.25 7.34
C GLU A 57 -4.35 0.78 8.46
N GLY A 58 -3.21 1.50 8.47
CA GLY A 58 -2.82 2.42 9.53
C GLY A 58 -3.54 3.77 9.43
N THR A 59 -4.05 4.30 10.55
CA THR A 59 -4.75 5.60 10.57
C THR A 59 -3.78 6.79 10.56
N ILE A 60 -3.47 7.33 9.38
CA ILE A 60 -2.62 8.52 9.19
C ILE A 60 -3.49 9.67 8.68
N ARG A 61 -4.26 10.30 9.57
CA ARG A 61 -5.31 11.27 9.23
C ARG A 61 -5.65 12.14 10.45
N PRO A 62 -6.39 13.24 10.29
CA PRO A 62 -6.92 13.98 11.43
C PRO A 62 -7.68 13.06 12.39
N GLY A 63 -7.28 13.07 13.67
CA GLY A 63 -7.82 12.19 14.72
C GLY A 63 -7.49 10.70 14.58
N GLY A 64 -6.50 10.35 13.76
CA GLY A 64 -5.89 9.02 13.72
C GLY A 64 -4.74 8.88 14.71
N GLN A 65 -4.11 7.70 14.73
CA GLN A 65 -2.91 7.43 15.53
C GLN A 65 -1.73 8.37 15.17
N ILE A 66 -1.62 8.75 13.91
CA ILE A 66 -0.68 9.78 13.43
C ILE A 66 -1.49 10.85 12.69
N THR A 67 -1.32 12.12 13.05
CA THR A 67 -1.90 13.24 12.30
C THR A 67 -1.04 13.61 11.10
N PRO A 68 -1.61 14.26 10.06
CA PRO A 68 -0.88 14.71 8.88
C PRO A 68 0.46 15.42 9.15
N GLU A 69 0.49 16.26 10.18
CA GLU A 69 1.63 17.10 10.55
C GLU A 69 2.74 16.27 11.22
N GLN A 70 2.37 15.18 11.88
CA GLN A 70 3.30 14.28 12.57
C GLN A 70 3.97 13.28 11.62
N VAL A 71 3.49 13.15 10.38
CA VAL A 71 3.97 12.13 9.44
C VAL A 71 5.49 12.12 9.25
N PRO A 72 6.19 13.25 9.07
CA PRO A 72 7.65 13.23 8.90
C PRO A 72 8.41 12.55 10.03
N ASP A 73 7.90 12.65 11.27
CA ASP A 73 8.61 12.19 12.47
C ASP A 73 8.05 10.87 13.02
N GLU A 74 6.74 10.68 12.98
CA GLU A 74 6.05 9.53 13.59
C GLU A 74 5.89 8.35 12.63
N LEU A 75 5.69 8.61 11.34
CA LEU A 75 5.50 7.54 10.36
C LEU A 75 6.73 6.63 10.24
N PRO A 76 7.99 7.13 10.22
CA PRO A 76 9.17 6.26 10.25
C PRO A 76 9.23 5.34 11.48
N LYS A 77 8.78 5.83 12.65
CA LYS A 77 8.78 5.05 13.91
C LYS A 77 7.78 3.90 13.85
N MET A 78 6.56 4.18 13.38
CA MET A 78 5.55 3.14 13.15
C MET A 78 6.03 2.10 12.13
N MET A 79 6.60 2.54 11.01
CA MET A 79 7.13 1.65 9.98
C MET A 79 8.26 0.76 10.52
N ALA A 80 9.13 1.29 11.39
CA ALA A 80 10.16 0.50 12.05
C ALA A 80 9.56 -0.57 12.98
N ALA A 81 8.54 -0.24 13.77
CA ALA A 81 7.86 -1.19 14.65
C ALA A 81 7.20 -2.34 13.86
N LEU A 82 6.48 -2.01 12.78
CA LEU A 82 5.88 -3.02 11.87
C LEU A 82 6.95 -3.95 11.29
N LYS A 83 8.06 -3.38 10.80
CA LYS A 83 9.16 -4.13 10.19
C LYS A 83 9.79 -5.15 11.15
N LYS A 84 9.92 -4.82 12.45
CA LYS A 84 10.44 -5.75 13.48
C LYS A 84 9.61 -7.04 13.55
N ARG A 85 8.33 -6.98 13.20
CA ARG A 85 7.39 -8.12 13.25
C ARG A 85 7.04 -8.68 11.88
N GLY A 86 7.79 -8.28 10.83
CA GLY A 86 7.54 -8.73 9.46
C GLY A 86 6.23 -8.21 8.87
N LEU A 87 5.68 -7.13 9.43
CA LEU A 87 4.43 -6.52 8.98
C LEU A 87 4.69 -5.36 8.02
N GLU A 88 3.72 -5.12 7.14
CA GLU A 88 3.71 -3.96 6.25
C GLU A 88 2.62 -2.93 6.66
N MET A 89 2.82 -1.67 6.30
CA MET A 89 1.66 -0.78 6.12
C MET A 89 1.08 -1.00 4.73
N THR A 90 0.11 -1.91 4.68
CA THR A 90 -0.53 -2.37 3.46
C THR A 90 -1.34 -1.26 2.79
N ILE A 91 -2.01 -0.42 3.60
CA ILE A 91 -2.78 0.76 3.19
C ILE A 91 -2.60 1.87 4.22
N MET A 92 -2.35 3.10 3.78
CA MET A 92 -2.41 4.28 4.64
C MET A 92 -3.83 4.86 4.63
N ALA A 93 -4.52 4.78 5.77
CA ALA A 93 -5.84 5.36 5.97
C ALA A 93 -5.75 6.88 6.15
N SER A 94 -5.84 7.63 5.05
CA SER A 94 -5.53 9.06 5.03
C SER A 94 -6.75 9.99 4.98
N GLY A 95 -6.49 11.28 5.18
CA GLY A 95 -7.44 12.39 4.99
C GLY A 95 -7.18 13.20 3.72
N ILE A 96 -6.34 12.70 2.81
CA ILE A 96 -5.89 13.39 1.59
C ILE A 96 -7.06 13.55 0.63
N HIS A 97 -7.23 14.74 0.05
CA HIS A 97 -8.33 15.03 -0.88
C HIS A 97 -8.01 16.08 -1.94
N ASP A 98 -6.91 16.83 -1.79
CA ASP A 98 -6.48 17.85 -2.75
C ASP A 98 -4.98 17.65 -3.04
N PRO A 99 -4.57 17.36 -4.29
CA PRO A 99 -3.16 17.20 -4.64
C PRO A 99 -2.37 18.53 -4.58
N ARG A 100 -3.05 19.69 -4.50
CA ARG A 100 -2.41 21.01 -4.42
C ARG A 100 -2.08 21.41 -2.98
N ASP A 101 -2.62 20.67 -1.99
CA ASP A 101 -2.30 20.88 -0.59
C ASP A 101 -0.86 20.40 -0.28
N LYS A 102 -0.01 21.34 0.13
CA LYS A 102 1.40 21.08 0.46
C LYS A 102 1.54 20.05 1.58
N LEU A 103 0.63 20.02 2.55
CA LEU A 103 0.67 19.06 3.64
C LEU A 103 0.33 17.65 3.15
N SER A 104 -0.69 17.51 2.29
CA SER A 104 -1.02 16.25 1.61
C SER A 104 0.15 15.73 0.78
N MET A 105 0.80 16.59 -0.02
CA MET A 105 1.97 16.21 -0.82
C MET A 105 3.14 15.76 0.06
N ARG A 106 3.42 16.49 1.15
CA ARG A 106 4.48 16.11 2.08
C ARG A 106 4.23 14.74 2.72
N GLN A 107 2.99 14.44 3.11
CA GLN A 107 2.63 13.13 3.64
C GLN A 107 2.90 12.02 2.62
N LEU A 108 2.49 12.21 1.36
CA LEU A 108 2.70 11.24 0.29
C LEU A 108 4.18 11.02 -0.02
N GLU A 109 4.99 12.08 -0.06
CA GLU A 109 6.44 11.98 -0.25
C GLU A 109 7.11 11.11 0.82
N VAL A 110 6.78 11.34 2.09
CA VAL A 110 7.33 10.57 3.22
C VAL A 110 6.85 9.13 3.16
N ALA A 111 5.55 8.91 2.95
CA ALA A 111 4.97 7.58 2.84
C ALA A 111 5.59 6.77 1.69
N ALA A 112 5.79 7.40 0.52
CA ALA A 112 6.43 6.78 -0.63
C ALA A 112 7.90 6.40 -0.35
N LYS A 113 8.67 7.28 0.30
CA LYS A 113 10.06 6.99 0.72
C LYS A 113 10.16 5.82 1.69
N LEU A 114 9.14 5.61 2.51
CA LEU A 114 9.04 4.50 3.46
C LEU A 114 8.44 3.23 2.83
N GLY A 115 8.10 3.25 1.54
CA GLY A 115 7.60 2.09 0.81
C GLY A 115 6.10 1.84 0.90
N VAL A 116 5.32 2.81 1.41
CA VAL A 116 3.85 2.73 1.41
C VAL A 116 3.35 2.94 -0.01
N LYS A 117 2.69 1.93 -0.58
CA LYS A 117 2.26 1.92 -1.99
C LYS A 117 0.80 2.34 -2.20
N ARG A 118 -0.01 2.29 -1.14
CA ARG A 118 -1.45 2.50 -1.20
C ARG A 118 -1.89 3.41 -0.08
N TYR A 119 -2.80 4.32 -0.39
CA TYR A 119 -3.51 5.10 0.59
C TYR A 119 -4.98 5.20 0.17
N ARG A 120 -5.87 5.34 1.15
CA ARG A 120 -7.26 5.78 0.88
C ARG A 120 -7.37 7.27 1.11
N MET A 121 -8.07 7.95 0.21
CA MET A 121 -8.38 9.37 0.29
C MET A 121 -9.53 9.64 1.28
N LYS A 122 -9.78 10.92 1.54
CA LYS A 122 -11.06 11.38 2.09
C LYS A 122 -12.18 11.20 1.07
N TYR A 123 -13.42 11.33 1.54
CA TYR A 123 -14.62 11.19 0.72
C TYR A 123 -14.94 12.47 -0.06
N PHE A 124 -15.47 12.30 -1.28
CA PHE A 124 -16.33 13.30 -1.89
C PHE A 124 -17.70 13.26 -1.22
N ARG A 125 -18.25 14.42 -0.91
CA ARG A 125 -19.60 14.54 -0.35
C ARG A 125 -20.56 14.92 -1.45
N TYR A 126 -21.59 14.10 -1.64
CA TYR A 126 -22.67 14.42 -2.55
C TYR A 126 -23.61 15.46 -1.94
N ASP A 127 -24.04 16.42 -2.76
CA ASP A 127 -25.25 17.18 -2.53
C ASP A 127 -26.46 16.32 -2.88
N LEU A 128 -27.22 15.94 -1.86
CA LEU A 128 -28.39 15.07 -1.99
C LEU A 128 -29.57 15.76 -2.71
N LYS A 129 -29.47 17.06 -2.99
CA LYS A 129 -30.47 17.83 -3.76
C LYS A 129 -30.20 17.81 -5.26
N ARG A 130 -29.05 17.29 -5.70
CA ARG A 130 -28.61 17.29 -7.09
C ARG A 130 -28.54 15.86 -7.64
N PRO A 131 -28.70 15.66 -8.98
CA PRO A 131 -28.44 14.37 -9.61
C PRO A 131 -27.01 13.89 -9.31
N VAL A 132 -26.84 12.59 -9.06
CA VAL A 132 -25.52 12.00 -8.78
C VAL A 132 -24.63 12.00 -10.02
N ALA A 133 -25.22 11.83 -11.22
CA ALA A 133 -24.47 11.77 -12.48
C ALA A 133 -23.67 13.06 -12.73
N ASP A 134 -24.31 14.23 -12.63
CA ASP A 134 -23.67 15.53 -12.83
C ASP A 134 -22.51 15.74 -11.84
N GLN A 135 -22.70 15.34 -10.58
CA GLN A 135 -21.67 15.45 -9.55
C GLN A 135 -20.48 14.51 -9.84
N LEU A 136 -20.72 13.32 -10.40
CA LEU A 136 -19.64 12.42 -10.82
C LEU A 136 -18.84 13.01 -11.98
N ASP A 137 -19.49 13.70 -12.92
CA ASP A 137 -18.81 14.38 -14.03
C ASP A 137 -17.97 15.57 -13.55
N GLU A 138 -18.34 16.22 -12.44
CA GLU A 138 -17.54 17.24 -11.76
C GLU A 138 -16.35 16.65 -10.97
N ILE A 139 -16.52 15.47 -10.36
CA ILE A 139 -15.50 14.83 -9.52
C ILE A 139 -14.41 14.13 -10.36
N ARG A 140 -14.79 13.44 -11.44
CA ARG A 140 -13.85 12.63 -12.26
C ARG A 140 -12.61 13.41 -12.75
N PRO A 141 -12.72 14.66 -13.25
CA PRO A 141 -11.55 15.43 -13.68
C PRO A 141 -10.54 15.70 -12.56
N GLN A 142 -11.03 15.91 -11.32
CA GLN A 142 -10.20 16.20 -10.15
C GLN A 142 -9.28 15.03 -9.75
N LEU A 143 -9.57 13.81 -10.22
CA LEU A 143 -8.77 12.61 -9.96
C LEU A 143 -7.77 12.28 -11.07
N LYS A 144 -7.82 13.00 -12.21
CA LYS A 144 -6.90 12.79 -13.34
C LYS A 144 -5.67 13.69 -13.30
N GLU A 145 -5.78 14.84 -12.63
CA GLU A 145 -4.71 15.83 -12.44
C GLU A 145 -3.82 15.46 -11.24
#